data_AF-A0A2M7EN28-F1
#
_entry.id   AF-A0A2M7EN28-F1
#
_cell.length_a   1.000
_cell.length_b   1.000
_cell.length_c   1.000
_cell.angle_alpha   90.00
_cell.angle_beta   90.00
_cell.angle_gamma   90.00
#
_symmetry.space_group_name_H-M   'P 1'
#
loop_
_entity.id
_entity.type
_entity.pdbx_description
1 polymer ?
#
loop_
_entity_poly.entity_id
_entity_poly.type
_entity_poly.pdbx_seq_one_letter_code
_entity_poly.pdbx_strand_id
1 'polypeptide(L)' 'NRAPDLSPQIRWIPIATLFQVGLDMAVALGTLGHGHDCVARHYIPTWAATLAPEGWTTEDAERLAGHLRDLVPR' A
#
# COMPACT_ATOMS: atom_id res chain seq x y z
N ASN A 1 -21.06 10.74 -25.13
CA ASN A 1 -21.37 9.66 -24.17
C ASN A 1 -20.28 9.56 -23.13
N ARG A 2 -20.66 9.68 -21.86
CA ARG A 2 -19.80 9.54 -20.67
C ARG A 2 -20.07 8.14 -20.09
N ALA A 3 -19.08 7.54 -19.42
CA ALA A 3 -19.29 6.27 -18.72
C ALA A 3 -20.41 6.44 -17.65
N PRO A 4 -21.31 5.46 -17.50
CA PRO A 4 -22.49 5.57 -16.64
C PRO A 4 -22.16 5.81 -15.16
N ASP A 5 -20.99 5.35 -14.70
CA ASP A 5 -20.55 5.48 -13.31
C ASP A 5 -19.88 6.82 -12.98
N LEU A 6 -19.71 7.71 -13.96
CA LEU A 6 -19.08 9.01 -13.74
C LEU A 6 -20.08 10.02 -13.19
N SER A 7 -19.77 10.58 -12.02
CA SER A 7 -20.53 11.69 -11.44
C SER A 7 -20.74 12.82 -12.47
N PRO A 8 -21.95 13.41 -12.56
CA PRO A 8 -22.23 14.56 -13.43
C PRO A 8 -21.30 15.75 -13.16
N GLN A 9 -20.78 15.86 -11.93
CA GLN A 9 -19.91 16.96 -11.50
C GLN A 9 -18.48 16.83 -12.02
N ILE A 10 -18.02 15.63 -12.40
CA ILE A 10 -16.68 15.43 -12.92
C ILE A 10 -16.54 16.15 -14.26
N ARG A 11 -15.44 16.87 -14.47
CA ARG A 11 -15.08 17.46 -15.76
C ARG A 11 -13.72 16.89 -16.18
N TRP A 12 -13.69 16.23 -17.33
CA TRP A 12 -12.45 15.70 -17.87
C TRP A 12 -11.78 16.76 -18.76
N ILE A 13 -10.63 17.24 -18.33
CA ILE A 13 -9.83 18.24 -19.06
C ILE A 13 -8.45 17.61 -19.25
N PRO A 14 -8.16 16.98 -20.41
CA PRO A 14 -7.08 16.00 -20.54
C PRO A 14 -5.73 16.49 -20.01
N ILE A 15 -5.32 17.70 -20.37
CA ILE A 15 -4.04 18.27 -19.95
C ILE A 15 -4.00 18.49 -18.43
N ALA A 16 -5.03 19.11 -17.86
CA ALA A 16 -5.10 19.38 -16.44
C ALA A 16 -5.21 18.09 -15.60
N THR A 17 -6.05 17.14 -16.04
CA THR A 17 -6.25 15.85 -15.36
C THR A 17 -4.98 15.00 -15.40
N LEU A 18 -4.30 14.90 -16.55
CA LEU A 18 -3.04 14.14 -16.64
C LEU A 18 -1.94 14.77 -15.81
N PHE A 19 -1.82 16.11 -15.86
CA PHE A 19 -0.83 16.82 -15.05
C PHE A 19 -1.08 16.67 -13.55
N GLN A 20 -2.34 16.82 -13.11
CA GLN A 20 -2.72 16.63 -11.71
C GLN A 20 -2.38 15.22 -11.23
N VAL A 21 -2.77 14.18 -11.97
CA VAL A 21 -2.46 12.79 -11.61
C VAL A 21 -0.95 12.56 -11.54
N GLY A 22 -0.18 13.09 -12.50
CA GLY A 22 1.28 12.98 -12.50
C GLY A 22 1.91 13.65 -11.28
N LEU A 23 1.44 14.85 -10.92
CA LEU A 23 1.91 15.55 -9.72
C LEU A 23 1.53 14.80 -8.43
N ASP A 24 0.28 14.34 -8.32
CA ASP A 24 -0.21 13.54 -7.19
C ASP A 24 0.67 12.30 -7.00
N MET A 25 1.03 11.59 -8.08
CA MET A 25 1.93 10.44 -8.02
C MET A 25 3.35 10.82 -7.60
N ALA A 26 3.87 11.95 -8.09
CA ALA A 26 5.23 12.40 -7.77
C ALA A 26 5.40 12.74 -6.27
N VAL A 27 4.34 13.18 -5.61
CA VAL A 27 4.34 13.50 -4.17
C VAL A 27 3.63 12.47 -3.30
N ALA A 28 3.19 11.35 -3.87
CA ALA A 28 2.44 10.31 -3.15
C ALA A 28 3.26 9.64 -2.04
N LEU A 29 4.60 9.71 -2.12
CA LEU A 29 5.51 9.07 -1.18
C LEU A 29 6.01 10.12 -0.17
N GLY A 30 5.58 9.99 1.09
CA GLY A 30 5.98 10.92 2.15
C GLY A 30 5.35 10.66 3.51
N THR A 31 4.31 9.84 3.59
CA THR A 31 3.69 9.44 4.86
C THR A 31 4.37 8.19 5.42
N LEU A 32 5.58 8.34 5.93
CA LEU A 32 6.29 7.25 6.61
C LEU A 32 5.40 6.67 7.74
N GLY A 33 5.25 5.35 7.75
CA GLY A 33 4.42 4.62 8.71
C GLY A 33 2.90 4.64 8.47
N HIS A 34 2.40 5.27 7.39
CA HIS A 34 0.97 5.22 7.00
C HIS A 34 0.82 4.91 5.49
N GLY A 35 -0.19 4.11 5.12
CA GLY A 35 -0.49 3.79 3.73
C GLY A 35 0.53 2.83 3.08
N HIS A 36 1.19 3.27 2.00
CA HIS A 36 2.08 2.45 1.16
C HIS A 36 3.41 2.04 1.83
N ASP A 37 3.75 2.62 2.98
CA ASP A 37 4.85 2.13 3.82
C ASP A 37 4.35 0.94 4.66
N CYS A 38 4.24 -0.21 4.00
CA CYS A 38 3.81 -1.45 4.61
C CYS A 38 4.93 -2.03 5.47
N VAL A 39 5.05 -1.58 6.71
CA VAL A 39 6.08 -2.15 7.59
C VAL A 39 5.73 -3.59 7.94
N ALA A 40 6.58 -4.53 7.54
CA ALA A 40 6.39 -5.97 7.69
C ALA A 40 5.88 -6.39 9.08
N ARG A 41 6.39 -5.74 10.14
CA ARG A 41 6.01 -6.00 11.54
C ARG A 41 4.51 -5.92 11.82
N HIS A 42 3.77 -5.09 11.07
CA HIS A 42 2.35 -4.84 11.30
C HIS A 42 1.44 -5.82 10.54
N TYR A 43 1.92 -6.36 9.41
CA TYR A 43 1.11 -7.19 8.53
C TYR A 43 1.29 -8.69 8.78
N ILE A 44 2.48 -9.11 9.22
CA ILE A 44 2.78 -10.54 9.46
C ILE A 44 1.79 -11.18 10.46
N PRO A 45 1.48 -10.58 11.63
CA PRO A 45 0.52 -11.18 12.56
C PRO A 45 -0.89 -11.28 11.97
N THR A 46 -1.31 -10.27 11.21
CA THR A 46 -2.64 -10.21 10.59
C THR A 46 -2.81 -11.30 9.52
N TRP A 47 -1.80 -11.49 8.68
CA TRP A 47 -1.82 -12.56 7.67
C TRP A 47 -1.73 -13.94 8.30
N ALA A 48 -0.91 -14.12 9.33
CA ALA A 48 -0.84 -15.37 10.07
C ALA A 48 -2.20 -15.73 10.71
N ALA A 49 -2.89 -14.76 11.31
CA ALA A 49 -4.23 -14.96 11.84
C ALA A 49 -5.26 -15.32 10.75
N THR A 50 -5.11 -14.76 9.56
CA THR A 50 -6.01 -15.00 8.42
C THR A 50 -5.79 -16.38 7.79
N LEU A 51 -4.53 -16.78 7.63
CA LEU A 51 -4.14 -18.02 6.95
C LEU A 51 -4.09 -19.22 7.90
N ALA A 52 -3.99 -18.97 9.21
CA ALA A 52 -3.83 -19.98 10.27
C ALA A 52 -2.84 -21.10 9.89
N PRO A 53 -1.57 -20.77 9.55
CA PRO A 53 -0.59 -21.79 9.20
C PRO A 53 -0.35 -22.74 10.36
N GLU A 54 -0.29 -24.05 10.07
CA GLU A 54 -0.03 -25.07 11.07
C GLU A 54 1.37 -24.87 11.69
N GLY A 55 1.43 -24.87 13.03
CA GLY A 55 2.69 -24.70 13.76
C GLY A 55 3.26 -23.28 13.77
N TRP A 56 2.53 -22.27 13.29
CA TRP A 56 3.00 -20.88 13.28
C TRP A 56 3.19 -20.34 14.71
N THR A 57 4.39 -19.86 15.02
CA THR A 57 4.70 -19.26 16.33
C THR A 57 5.01 -17.77 16.25
N THR A 58 5.12 -17.14 17.42
CA THR A 58 5.57 -15.75 17.53
C THR A 58 7.03 -15.61 17.07
N GLU A 59 7.90 -16.58 17.33
CA GLU A 59 9.29 -16.54 16.84
C GLU A 59 9.36 -16.56 15.30
N ASP A 60 8.47 -17.28 14.62
CA ASP A 60 8.41 -17.26 13.15
C ASP A 60 8.05 -15.87 12.62
N ALA A 61 7.13 -15.17 13.29
CA ALA A 61 6.77 -13.81 12.93
C ALA A 61 7.96 -12.85 13.11
N GLU A 62 8.71 -12.96 14.20
CA GLU A 62 9.90 -12.16 14.46
C GLU A 62 11.03 -12.44 13.46
N ARG A 63 11.27 -13.73 13.17
CA ARG A 63 12.26 -14.17 12.17
C ARG A 63 11.94 -13.62 10.78
N LEU A 64 10.68 -13.70 10.36
CA LEU A 64 10.24 -13.16 9.07
C LEU A 64 10.31 -11.63 9.03
N ALA A 65 9.93 -10.94 10.11
CA ALA A 65 10.03 -9.49 10.21
C ALA A 65 11.49 -9.01 10.14
N GLY A 66 12.43 -9.76 10.73
CA GLY A 66 13.87 -9.53 10.60
C GLY A 66 14.34 -9.69 9.16
N HIS A 67 14.04 -10.83 8.54
CA HIS A 67 14.45 -11.12 7.16
C HIS A 67 13.96 -10.06 6.16
N LEU A 68 12.71 -9.61 6.28
CA LEU A 68 12.14 -8.60 5.38
C LEU A 68 12.73 -7.21 5.59
N ARG A 69 13.19 -6.87 6.79
CA ARG A 69 13.87 -5.60 7.06
C ARG A 69 15.14 -5.45 6.24
N ASP A 70 15.85 -6.55 6.03
CA ASP A 70 17.12 -6.56 5.29
C ASP A 70 16.93 -6.51 3.77
N LEU A 71 15.71 -6.78 3.28
CA LEU A 71 15.36 -6.79 1.86
C LEU A 71 14.78 -5.46 1.35
N VAL A 72 14.31 -4.59 2.25
CA VAL A 72 13.76 -3.28 1.88
C VAL A 72 14.90 -2.25 1.89
N PRO A 73 15.27 -1.66 0.73
CA PRO A 73 16.21 -0.54 0.71
C PRO A 73 15.62 0.62 1.51
N ARG A 74 16.43 1.20 2.40
CA ARG A 74 16.02 2.40 3.16
C ARG A 74 15.80 3.61 2.27
#